data_AF-A0A9N9YYE5-F1
#
_entry.id   AF-A0A9N9YYE5-F1
#
_cell.length_a   1.000
_cell.length_b   1.000
_cell.length_c   1.000
_cell.angle_alpha   90.00
_cell.angle_beta   90.00
_cell.angle_gamma   90.00
#
_symmetry.space_group_name_H-M   'P 1'
#
loop_
_entity.id
_entity.type
_entity.pdbx_description
1 polymer ?
#
loop_
_entity_poly.entity_id
_entity_poly.type
_entity_poly.pdbx_seq_one_letter_code
_entity_poly.pdbx_strand_id
1 'polypeptide(L)'
;MSEERGFVEFITTGRARMREPMAGQPISNQNQLLRFIRCFTGPWTPWMPIGVFLIHHVDGPILVDTGASSECMKPGYVPSYMFVASILTQLEVEPNDDIVEQLKTRGISPRDLQAIVVTHLHTDHAGGLENIVKLAPDVPVYMSAAHWEAYGKHPTWADMQGCASKHWPKAFNLKLLKFEGNPVGPWAGSEAITPDGQVVAVPTPGHVPGHISVIITEDAPPGQSASTFLAVGDATYNVGLLEREEPDGINQDPKTAFESLKLIKEFSRQKDVVVLPSHDPDTPRFLRDKVEPHLSSWGIIKHQRTKNSIGAIVDMATQPRVKSVCPEPLRIFPAEPLPLNLITRVDKNRSNGYYGPFDANLVATKAAELIAVNSDAQQLPLVEVLNRLLTQAEADCVAEAVAGQKNAKAEVTHSCWLCIRMTLPTDGWVVPRWHTDGRMFDCTCPDSTAPHSKYAFSILGPSTRAILTNPDAHKILHSPSPSGRRWDTNDPDPGLAKALESYPQAAIEPGQMIRFSWAQEDSPIHSEPDSTEMHRVFVSILFGSECELRDMCDFRGETYGAWY
;
A
#
# COMPACT_ATOMS: atom_id res chain seq x y z
N MET A 1 4.72 13.13 -30.01
CA MET A 1 5.12 13.65 -28.69
C MET A 1 5.38 12.43 -27.83
N SER A 2 6.65 12.08 -27.64
CA SER A 2 7.05 10.97 -26.78
C SER A 2 6.89 11.41 -25.34
N GLU A 3 6.01 10.75 -24.58
CA GLU A 3 6.04 10.82 -23.11
C GLU A 3 7.48 10.52 -22.65
N GLU A 4 8.00 11.31 -21.70
CA GLU A 4 9.29 11.05 -21.07
C GLU A 4 9.22 9.68 -20.39
N ARG A 5 9.80 8.65 -21.03
CA ARG A 5 9.94 7.32 -20.43
C ARG A 5 10.98 7.42 -19.30
N GLY A 6 10.57 7.10 -18.07
CA GLY A 6 11.48 7.04 -16.92
C GLY A 6 12.56 5.99 -17.09
N PHE A 7 13.67 6.09 -16.36
CA PHE A 7 14.80 5.14 -16.47
C PHE A 7 14.44 3.71 -16.05
N VAL A 8 13.46 3.54 -15.15
CA VAL A 8 12.91 2.25 -14.75
C VAL A 8 11.41 2.30 -14.92
N GLU A 9 10.83 1.24 -15.49
CA GLU A 9 9.39 1.06 -15.70
C GLU A 9 8.93 -0.22 -15.00
N PHE A 10 7.74 -0.19 -14.38
CA PHE A 10 7.08 -1.37 -13.81
C PHE A 10 6.02 -1.90 -14.77
N ILE A 11 6.09 -3.19 -15.08
CA ILE A 11 5.19 -3.89 -15.99
C ILE A 11 4.47 -4.99 -15.20
N THR A 12 3.16 -5.10 -15.35
CA THR A 12 2.39 -6.20 -14.79
C THR A 12 2.15 -7.28 -15.85
N THR A 13 2.30 -8.54 -15.44
CA THR A 13 2.04 -9.72 -16.27
C THR A 13 0.87 -10.54 -15.71
N GLY A 14 -0.16 -9.82 -15.28
CA GLY A 14 -1.32 -10.35 -14.58
C GLY A 14 -1.26 -10.10 -13.08
N ARG A 15 -2.04 -10.87 -12.33
CA ARG A 15 -2.20 -10.73 -10.88
C ARG A 15 -2.22 -12.07 -10.16
N ALA A 16 -1.75 -12.07 -8.93
CA ALA A 16 -1.71 -13.22 -8.04
C ALA A 16 -2.40 -12.89 -6.72
N ARG A 17 -2.99 -13.90 -6.06
CA ARG A 17 -3.34 -13.81 -4.64
C ARG A 17 -3.02 -15.13 -3.96
N MET A 18 -2.77 -15.06 -2.66
CA MET A 18 -2.41 -16.21 -1.85
C MET A 18 -3.12 -16.17 -0.51
N ARG A 19 -2.97 -17.22 0.30
CA ARG A 19 -3.45 -17.17 1.69
C ARG A 19 -2.59 -16.20 2.51
N GLU A 20 -3.19 -15.41 3.39
CA GLU A 20 -2.44 -14.42 4.19
C GLU A 20 -1.22 -15.01 4.92
N PRO A 21 -1.30 -16.20 5.57
CA PRO A 21 -0.13 -16.79 6.20
C PRO A 21 0.92 -17.29 5.20
N MET A 22 0.58 -17.48 3.93
CA MET A 22 1.58 -17.71 2.89
C MET A 22 2.33 -16.43 2.55
N ALA A 23 1.65 -15.28 2.55
CA ALA A 23 2.27 -13.99 2.25
C ALA A 23 3.32 -13.58 3.30
N GLY A 24 3.08 -13.86 4.59
CA GLY A 24 4.04 -13.56 5.65
C GLY A 24 3.72 -14.24 6.96
N GLN A 25 4.77 -14.63 7.69
CA GLN A 25 4.62 -15.10 9.08
C GLN A 25 5.77 -14.62 9.95
N PRO A 26 5.52 -14.28 11.23
CA PRO A 26 6.54 -13.89 12.19
C PRO A 26 7.70 -14.90 12.27
N ILE A 27 8.93 -14.39 12.34
CA ILE A 27 10.13 -15.21 12.47
C ILE A 27 10.23 -15.95 13.82
N SER A 28 9.40 -15.60 14.79
CA SER A 28 9.32 -16.28 16.09
C SER A 28 9.00 -17.77 15.98
N ASN A 29 8.35 -18.20 14.89
CA ASN A 29 8.19 -19.60 14.53
C ASN A 29 9.08 -19.97 13.33
N GLN A 30 10.17 -20.69 13.58
CA GLN A 30 11.11 -21.16 12.55
C GLN A 30 10.82 -22.59 12.05
N ASN A 31 9.81 -23.27 12.61
CA ASN A 31 9.50 -24.64 12.22
C ASN A 31 8.81 -24.66 10.85
N GLN A 32 9.54 -25.08 9.81
CA GLN A 32 9.09 -25.09 8.42
C GLN A 32 7.77 -25.85 8.24
N LEU A 33 7.60 -27.01 8.88
CA LEU A 33 6.38 -27.79 8.77
C LEU A 33 5.17 -27.03 9.35
N LEU A 34 5.32 -26.41 10.51
CA LEU A 34 4.24 -25.63 11.13
C LEU A 34 3.93 -24.37 10.32
N ARG A 35 4.94 -23.69 9.78
CA ARG A 35 4.75 -22.54 8.88
C ARG A 35 3.98 -22.96 7.62
N PHE A 36 4.40 -24.04 6.99
CA PHE A 36 3.74 -24.60 5.81
C PHE A 36 2.28 -25.01 6.08
N ILE A 37 2.02 -25.70 7.19
CA ILE A 37 0.64 -26.07 7.58
C ILE A 37 -0.22 -24.82 7.77
N ARG A 38 0.34 -23.74 8.31
CA ARG A 38 -0.39 -22.48 8.51
C ARG A 38 -0.77 -21.81 7.19
N CYS A 39 -0.04 -22.03 6.09
CA CYS A 39 -0.39 -21.51 4.76
C CYS A 39 -1.77 -21.96 4.28
N PHE A 40 -2.32 -23.07 4.80
CA PHE A 40 -3.66 -23.55 4.47
C PHE A 40 -4.78 -22.87 5.28
N THR A 41 -4.43 -21.90 6.13
CA THR A 41 -5.36 -21.19 7.01
C THR A 41 -5.48 -19.72 6.60
N GLY A 42 -6.45 -19.00 7.18
CA GLY A 42 -6.64 -17.58 6.95
C GLY A 42 -7.38 -17.23 5.65
N PRO A 43 -7.78 -15.96 5.51
CA PRO A 43 -8.41 -15.48 4.28
C PRO A 43 -7.38 -15.37 3.15
N TRP A 44 -7.87 -15.08 1.95
CA TRP A 44 -7.03 -14.71 0.82
C TRP A 44 -6.54 -13.28 1.00
N THR A 45 -5.32 -12.99 0.56
CA THR A 45 -4.86 -11.62 0.34
C THR A 45 -5.73 -10.95 -0.73
N PRO A 46 -5.75 -9.61 -0.78
CA PRO A 46 -6.10 -8.90 -2.01
C PRO A 46 -5.28 -9.40 -3.21
N TRP A 47 -5.78 -9.12 -4.41
CA TRP A 47 -4.99 -9.34 -5.62
C TRP A 47 -3.77 -8.42 -5.64
N MET A 48 -2.62 -9.00 -5.94
CA MET A 48 -1.32 -8.35 -6.04
C MET A 48 -0.83 -8.45 -7.49
N PRO A 49 -0.08 -7.45 -7.98
CA PRO A 49 0.48 -7.51 -9.33
C PRO A 49 1.50 -8.65 -9.46
N ILE A 50 1.68 -9.18 -10.67
CA ILE A 50 2.87 -9.97 -11.02
C ILE A 50 3.84 -9.03 -11.74
N GLY A 51 4.74 -8.43 -10.97
CA GLY A 51 5.60 -7.33 -11.39
C GLY A 51 6.90 -7.75 -12.09
N VAL A 52 7.24 -7.01 -13.14
CA VAL A 52 8.48 -7.09 -13.91
C VAL A 52 9.04 -5.67 -14.04
N PHE A 53 10.37 -5.52 -13.99
CA PHE A 53 11.00 -4.20 -14.17
C PHE A 53 11.73 -4.12 -15.50
N LEU A 54 11.44 -3.07 -16.26
CA LEU A 54 12.13 -2.72 -17.50
C LEU A 54 13.03 -1.52 -17.25
N ILE A 55 14.34 -1.69 -17.40
CA ILE A 55 15.34 -0.66 -17.20
C ILE A 55 15.78 -0.13 -18.56
N HIS A 56 15.64 1.17 -18.78
CA HIS A 56 16.06 1.87 -19.99
C HIS A 56 17.52 2.29 -19.90
N HIS A 57 18.42 1.33 -20.09
CA HIS A 57 19.86 1.57 -20.10
C HIS A 57 20.34 2.10 -21.47
N VAL A 58 21.45 2.86 -21.48
CA VAL A 58 21.99 3.51 -22.70
C VAL A 58 22.36 2.52 -23.80
N ASP A 59 22.84 1.34 -23.41
CA ASP A 59 23.20 0.27 -24.36
C ASP A 59 21.96 -0.49 -24.86
N GLY A 60 20.81 -0.33 -24.22
CA GLY A 60 19.53 -0.97 -24.57
C GLY A 60 18.80 -1.52 -23.34
N PRO A 61 17.51 -1.89 -23.49
CA PRO A 61 16.65 -2.27 -22.38
C PRO A 61 17.13 -3.54 -21.65
N ILE A 62 16.98 -3.54 -20.33
CA ILE A 62 17.27 -4.69 -19.46
C ILE A 62 16.00 -5.06 -18.72
N LEU A 63 15.69 -6.36 -18.64
CA LEU A 63 14.52 -6.85 -17.93
C LEU A 63 14.94 -7.50 -16.61
N VAL A 64 14.28 -7.16 -15.50
CA VAL A 64 14.36 -7.88 -14.23
C VAL A 64 13.07 -8.67 -14.07
N ASP A 65 13.23 -10.00 -14.02
CA ASP A 65 12.19 -11.02 -14.18
C ASP A 65 11.48 -10.97 -15.55
N THR A 66 10.60 -11.93 -15.78
CA THR A 66 9.86 -12.12 -17.05
C THR A 66 8.36 -12.32 -16.81
N GLY A 67 7.93 -12.29 -15.56
CA GLY A 67 6.53 -12.42 -15.19
C GLY A 67 5.97 -13.82 -15.40
N ALA A 68 4.65 -13.93 -15.28
CA ALA A 68 3.91 -15.12 -15.64
C ALA A 68 3.65 -15.17 -17.16
N SER A 69 3.59 -16.38 -17.72
CA SER A 69 3.04 -16.56 -19.06
C SER A 69 1.55 -16.87 -19.00
N SER A 70 0.75 -16.36 -19.94
CA SER A 70 -0.69 -16.67 -20.01
C SER A 70 -0.97 -18.17 -20.20
N GLU A 71 0.01 -18.94 -20.68
CA GLU A 71 -0.05 -20.40 -20.74
C GLU A 71 -0.28 -21.03 -19.35
N CYS A 72 0.03 -20.33 -18.25
CA CYS A 72 -0.23 -20.80 -16.88
C CYS A 72 -1.71 -21.03 -16.58
N MET A 73 -2.60 -20.39 -17.35
CA MET A 73 -4.05 -20.57 -17.23
C MET A 73 -4.55 -21.83 -17.95
N LYS A 74 -3.71 -22.51 -18.74
CA LYS A 74 -4.09 -23.73 -19.46
C LYS A 74 -3.95 -24.97 -18.59
N PRO A 75 -4.87 -25.95 -18.71
CA PRO A 75 -4.76 -27.22 -18.01
C PRO A 75 -3.43 -27.92 -18.29
N GLY A 76 -2.74 -28.34 -17.23
CA GLY A 76 -1.50 -29.12 -17.34
C GLY A 76 -0.21 -28.31 -17.46
N TYR A 77 -0.28 -26.97 -17.38
CA TYR A 77 0.90 -26.11 -17.31
C TYR A 77 1.76 -26.42 -16.08
N VAL A 78 1.15 -26.36 -14.90
CA VAL A 78 1.74 -26.93 -13.68
C VAL A 78 1.35 -28.40 -13.57
N PRO A 79 2.29 -29.30 -13.18
CA PRO A 79 2.00 -30.72 -13.05
C PRO A 79 0.85 -31.00 -12.08
N SER A 80 -0.05 -31.94 -12.40
CA SER A 80 -1.25 -32.22 -11.59
C SER A 80 -0.97 -32.69 -10.16
N TYR A 81 0.24 -33.22 -9.89
CA TYR A 81 0.66 -33.57 -8.52
C TYR A 81 0.93 -32.34 -7.64
N MET A 82 1.06 -31.15 -8.24
CA MET A 82 1.17 -29.86 -7.56
C MET A 82 -0.20 -29.22 -7.26
N PHE A 83 -1.26 -30.02 -7.09
CA PHE A 83 -2.59 -29.50 -6.76
C PHE A 83 -2.58 -28.58 -5.53
N VAL A 84 -1.65 -28.79 -4.59
CA VAL A 84 -1.44 -27.94 -3.41
C VAL A 84 -1.13 -26.49 -3.79
N ALA A 85 -0.36 -26.23 -4.86
CA ALA A 85 -0.10 -24.86 -5.31
C ALA A 85 -1.40 -24.13 -5.70
N SER A 86 -2.33 -24.83 -6.35
CA SER A 86 -3.65 -24.27 -6.71
C SER A 86 -4.60 -24.03 -5.51
N ILE A 87 -4.26 -24.57 -4.33
CA ILE A 87 -4.99 -24.34 -3.07
C ILE A 87 -4.44 -23.12 -2.32
N LEU A 88 -3.14 -22.88 -2.44
CA LEU A 88 -2.43 -21.84 -1.69
C LEU A 88 -2.32 -20.53 -2.47
N THR A 89 -2.31 -20.60 -3.81
CA THR A 89 -2.14 -19.47 -4.72
C THR A 89 -3.17 -19.51 -5.84
N GLN A 90 -3.56 -18.33 -6.32
CA GLN A 90 -4.39 -18.14 -7.50
C GLN A 90 -3.75 -17.10 -8.39
N LEU A 91 -3.77 -17.36 -9.69
CA LEU A 91 -3.25 -16.47 -10.72
C LEU A 91 -4.39 -16.09 -11.68
N GLU A 92 -4.36 -14.87 -12.16
CA GLU A 92 -5.16 -14.41 -13.29
C GLU A 92 -4.21 -13.70 -14.27
N VAL A 93 -4.03 -14.32 -15.44
CA VAL A 93 -3.12 -13.86 -16.48
C VAL A 93 -3.84 -13.96 -17.83
N GLU A 94 -3.99 -12.84 -18.51
CA GLU A 94 -4.58 -12.77 -19.84
C GLU A 94 -3.50 -12.89 -20.93
N PRO A 95 -3.84 -13.30 -22.16
CA PRO A 95 -2.86 -13.36 -23.26
C PRO A 95 -2.14 -12.03 -23.55
N ASN A 96 -2.77 -10.89 -23.27
CA ASN A 96 -2.15 -9.58 -23.45
C ASN A 96 -1.20 -9.20 -22.29
N ASP A 97 -1.23 -9.95 -21.19
CA ASP A 97 -0.34 -9.76 -20.05
C ASP A 97 1.04 -10.41 -20.28
N ASP A 98 1.18 -11.32 -21.26
CA ASP A 98 2.47 -11.94 -21.58
C ASP A 98 3.54 -10.87 -21.85
N ILE A 99 4.72 -11.08 -21.27
CA ILE A 99 5.81 -10.11 -21.33
C ILE A 99 6.22 -9.72 -22.76
N VAL A 100 6.09 -10.64 -23.72
CA VAL A 100 6.37 -10.35 -25.14
C VAL A 100 5.37 -9.35 -25.71
N GLU A 101 4.09 -9.45 -25.36
CA GLU A 101 3.08 -8.47 -25.77
C GLU A 101 3.29 -7.14 -25.03
N GLN A 102 3.65 -7.17 -23.74
CA GLN A 102 3.99 -5.97 -22.98
C GLN A 102 5.21 -5.22 -23.53
N LEU A 103 6.26 -5.92 -24.00
CA LEU A 103 7.40 -5.29 -24.68
C LEU A 103 6.99 -4.67 -26.01
N LYS A 104 6.14 -5.37 -26.77
CA LYS A 104 5.64 -4.93 -28.07
C LYS A 104 4.78 -3.68 -27.98
N THR A 105 3.92 -3.53 -26.97
CA THR A 105 3.15 -2.27 -26.75
C THR A 105 4.06 -1.08 -26.47
N ARG A 106 5.26 -1.32 -25.94
CA ARG A 106 6.31 -0.32 -25.71
C ARG A 106 7.21 -0.09 -26.93
N GLY A 107 6.98 -0.81 -28.02
CA GLY A 107 7.79 -0.75 -29.24
C GLY A 107 9.19 -1.37 -29.08
N ILE A 108 9.36 -2.28 -28.12
CA ILE A 108 10.63 -2.97 -27.84
C ILE A 108 10.55 -4.38 -28.41
N SER A 109 11.49 -4.75 -29.26
CA SER A 109 11.66 -6.14 -29.66
C SER A 109 12.39 -6.90 -28.55
N PRO A 110 12.04 -8.18 -28.28
CA PRO A 110 12.85 -9.03 -27.42
C PRO A 110 14.33 -9.10 -27.82
N ARG A 111 14.64 -8.85 -29.12
CA ARG A 111 16.02 -8.81 -29.64
C ARG A 111 16.78 -7.53 -29.29
N ASP A 112 16.07 -6.49 -28.86
CA ASP A 112 16.67 -5.23 -28.41
C ASP A 112 17.11 -5.32 -26.94
N LEU A 113 16.67 -6.35 -26.20
CA LEU A 113 17.07 -6.57 -24.82
C LEU A 113 18.57 -6.83 -24.73
N GLN A 114 19.25 -6.08 -23.88
CA GLN A 114 20.66 -6.27 -23.56
C GLN A 114 20.88 -7.36 -22.53
N ALA A 115 19.93 -7.54 -21.62
CA ALA A 115 19.98 -8.58 -20.59
C ALA A 115 18.60 -8.89 -20.02
N ILE A 116 18.47 -10.11 -19.51
CA ILE A 116 17.37 -10.53 -18.63
C ILE A 116 18.01 -10.98 -17.32
N VAL A 117 17.57 -10.43 -16.19
CA VAL A 117 18.04 -10.81 -14.86
C VAL A 117 16.89 -11.51 -14.15
N VAL A 118 17.01 -12.81 -13.90
CA VAL A 118 15.96 -13.59 -13.24
C VAL A 118 16.28 -13.70 -11.76
N THR A 119 15.41 -13.13 -10.92
CA THR A 119 15.54 -13.17 -9.45
C THR A 119 15.50 -14.61 -8.95
N HIS A 120 14.56 -15.39 -9.48
CA HIS A 120 14.42 -16.83 -9.28
C HIS A 120 13.43 -17.47 -10.27
N LEU A 121 13.33 -18.81 -10.24
CA LEU A 121 12.65 -19.64 -11.24
C LEU A 121 11.16 -19.94 -10.99
N HIS A 122 10.52 -19.30 -10.00
CA HIS A 122 9.08 -19.48 -9.83
C HIS A 122 8.30 -19.01 -11.06
N THR A 123 7.11 -19.60 -11.22
CA THR A 123 6.30 -19.49 -12.44
C THR A 123 5.93 -18.04 -12.79
N ASP A 124 5.73 -17.20 -11.79
CA ASP A 124 5.37 -15.80 -11.88
C ASP A 124 6.57 -14.85 -12.06
N HIS A 125 7.80 -15.36 -12.02
CA HIS A 125 9.03 -14.59 -12.31
C HIS A 125 9.71 -15.05 -13.59
N ALA A 126 9.76 -16.37 -13.83
CA ALA A 126 10.43 -16.98 -14.97
C ALA A 126 9.48 -17.53 -16.04
N GLY A 127 8.16 -17.33 -15.90
CA GLY A 127 7.14 -17.89 -16.79
C GLY A 127 7.24 -17.35 -18.23
N GLY A 128 7.54 -16.06 -18.39
CA GLY A 128 7.73 -15.44 -19.71
C GLY A 128 9.06 -15.78 -20.40
N LEU A 129 10.00 -16.42 -19.70
CA LEU A 129 11.38 -16.59 -20.18
C LEU A 129 11.48 -17.38 -21.49
N GLU A 130 10.74 -18.49 -21.62
CA GLU A 130 10.75 -19.29 -22.85
C GLU A 130 10.21 -18.50 -24.05
N ASN A 131 9.19 -17.66 -23.85
CA ASN A 131 8.60 -16.83 -24.90
C ASN A 131 9.60 -15.79 -25.42
N ILE A 132 10.38 -15.18 -24.53
CA ILE A 132 11.43 -14.23 -24.91
C ILE A 132 12.58 -14.95 -25.64
N VAL A 133 13.11 -16.03 -25.07
CA VAL A 133 14.27 -16.76 -25.63
C VAL A 133 13.96 -17.36 -27.01
N LYS A 134 12.72 -17.81 -27.25
CA LYS A 134 12.29 -18.26 -28.60
C LYS A 134 12.50 -17.19 -29.67
N LEU A 135 12.33 -15.91 -29.32
CA LEU A 135 12.44 -14.77 -30.23
C LEU A 135 13.85 -14.16 -30.28
N ALA A 136 14.58 -14.24 -29.16
CA ALA A 136 15.91 -13.70 -28.95
C ALA A 136 16.81 -14.72 -28.21
N PRO A 137 17.30 -15.78 -28.88
CA PRO A 137 18.04 -16.86 -28.22
C PRO A 137 19.41 -16.44 -27.66
N ASP A 138 19.99 -15.38 -28.21
CA ASP A 138 21.32 -14.89 -27.84
C ASP A 138 21.31 -13.89 -26.68
N VAL A 139 20.13 -13.40 -26.25
CA VAL A 139 20.03 -12.46 -25.12
C VAL A 139 20.61 -13.10 -23.85
N PRO A 140 21.55 -12.45 -23.15
CA PRO A 140 22.11 -13.02 -21.94
C PRO A 140 21.07 -13.04 -20.81
N VAL A 141 20.91 -14.20 -20.20
CA VAL A 141 20.01 -14.43 -19.06
C VAL A 141 20.86 -14.64 -17.81
N TYR A 142 20.86 -13.67 -16.92
CA TYR A 142 21.59 -13.71 -15.66
C TYR A 142 20.75 -14.37 -14.57
N MET A 143 21.38 -15.29 -13.83
CA MET A 143 20.75 -16.01 -12.73
C MET A 143 21.80 -16.40 -11.70
N SER A 144 21.41 -16.49 -10.44
CA SER A 144 22.29 -17.01 -9.39
C SER A 144 22.78 -18.42 -9.69
N ALA A 145 24.09 -18.64 -9.60
CA ALA A 145 24.70 -19.96 -9.66
C ALA A 145 24.09 -20.88 -8.60
N ALA A 146 23.91 -20.40 -7.38
CA ALA A 146 23.32 -21.18 -6.28
C ALA A 146 21.87 -21.59 -6.60
N HIS A 147 21.09 -20.70 -7.22
CA HIS A 147 19.71 -21.02 -7.62
C HIS A 147 19.67 -22.03 -8.78
N TRP A 148 20.55 -21.88 -9.76
CA TRP A 148 20.67 -22.82 -10.87
C TRP A 148 21.11 -24.21 -10.41
N GLU A 149 22.06 -24.30 -9.48
CA GLU A 149 22.45 -25.57 -8.85
C GLU A 149 21.28 -26.21 -8.08
N ALA A 150 20.50 -25.41 -7.34
CA ALA A 150 19.39 -25.94 -6.54
C ALA A 150 18.21 -26.43 -7.40
N TYR A 151 17.78 -25.64 -8.40
CA TYR A 151 16.55 -25.88 -9.15
C TYR A 151 16.77 -26.10 -10.65
N GLY A 152 17.63 -25.29 -11.29
CA GLY A 152 17.88 -25.37 -12.72
C GLY A 152 18.38 -26.74 -13.20
N LYS A 153 19.24 -27.39 -12.42
CA LYS A 153 19.74 -28.76 -12.68
C LYS A 153 18.80 -29.87 -12.18
N HIS A 154 17.76 -29.52 -11.43
CA HIS A 154 16.86 -30.47 -10.77
C HIS A 154 15.39 -30.13 -11.09
N PRO A 155 14.97 -30.21 -12.37
CA PRO A 155 13.65 -29.73 -12.82
C PRO A 155 12.48 -30.39 -12.10
N THR A 156 12.56 -31.70 -11.79
CA THR A 156 11.52 -32.40 -11.03
C THR A 156 11.37 -31.86 -9.61
N TRP A 157 12.48 -31.46 -8.97
CA TRP A 157 12.46 -30.84 -7.64
C TRP A 157 11.99 -29.40 -7.71
N ALA A 158 12.45 -28.64 -8.72
CA ALA A 158 11.98 -27.29 -8.98
C ALA A 158 10.45 -27.24 -9.17
N ASP A 159 9.89 -28.19 -9.91
CA ASP A 159 8.44 -28.31 -10.09
C ASP A 159 7.69 -28.51 -8.78
N MET A 160 8.28 -29.25 -7.81
CA MET A 160 7.70 -29.42 -6.48
C MET A 160 7.70 -28.12 -5.65
N GLN A 161 8.48 -27.13 -6.06
CA GLN A 161 8.58 -25.82 -5.42
C GLN A 161 7.80 -24.72 -6.14
N GLY A 162 6.94 -25.07 -7.12
CA GLY A 162 6.15 -24.08 -7.83
C GLY A 162 6.83 -23.50 -9.08
N CYS A 163 7.94 -24.10 -9.51
CA CYS A 163 8.47 -23.86 -10.84
C CYS A 163 7.66 -24.65 -11.89
N ALA A 164 7.72 -24.21 -13.16
CA ALA A 164 7.11 -24.90 -14.28
C ALA A 164 8.19 -25.30 -15.30
N SER A 165 9.10 -26.20 -14.90
CA SER A 165 10.35 -26.47 -15.63
C SER A 165 10.19 -26.98 -17.07
N LYS A 166 9.02 -27.56 -17.39
CA LYS A 166 8.65 -27.94 -18.76
C LYS A 166 8.54 -26.75 -19.72
N HIS A 167 8.29 -25.57 -19.17
CA HIS A 167 8.13 -24.30 -19.87
C HIS A 167 9.39 -23.42 -19.77
N TRP A 168 10.52 -24.00 -19.36
CA TRP A 168 11.80 -23.30 -19.46
C TRP A 168 12.41 -23.46 -20.86
N PRO A 169 13.18 -22.48 -21.34
CA PRO A 169 13.96 -22.65 -22.56
C PRO A 169 14.96 -23.80 -22.42
N LYS A 170 14.98 -24.68 -23.42
CA LYS A 170 15.88 -25.86 -23.45
C LYS A 170 17.35 -25.48 -23.62
N ALA A 171 17.61 -24.39 -24.33
CA ALA A 171 18.93 -23.84 -24.55
C ALA A 171 18.79 -22.33 -24.69
N PHE A 172 19.64 -21.58 -23.97
CA PHE A 172 19.67 -20.13 -23.93
C PHE A 172 21.02 -19.66 -23.41
N ASN A 173 21.36 -18.39 -23.63
CA ASN A 173 22.61 -17.78 -23.20
C ASN A 173 22.62 -17.50 -21.67
N LEU A 174 22.68 -18.55 -20.87
CA LEU A 174 22.72 -18.47 -19.41
C LEU A 174 24.05 -17.91 -18.89
N LYS A 175 23.97 -16.91 -18.01
CA LYS A 175 25.09 -16.30 -17.27
C LYS A 175 24.87 -16.52 -15.77
N LEU A 176 25.80 -17.22 -15.13
CA LEU A 176 25.69 -17.58 -13.72
C LEU A 176 26.44 -16.60 -12.82
N LEU A 177 25.70 -15.98 -11.90
CA LEU A 177 26.20 -15.03 -10.89
C LEU A 177 26.68 -15.80 -9.65
N LYS A 178 27.91 -15.56 -9.21
CA LYS A 178 28.57 -16.18 -8.05
C LYS A 178 28.76 -15.24 -6.87
N PHE A 179 28.57 -13.93 -7.08
CA PHE A 179 28.74 -12.87 -6.08
C PHE A 179 30.15 -12.78 -5.50
N GLU A 180 31.16 -13.02 -6.34
CA GLU A 180 32.59 -12.91 -6.00
C GLU A 180 33.15 -11.49 -6.20
N GLY A 181 32.32 -10.54 -6.66
CA GLY A 181 32.70 -9.15 -6.86
C GLY A 181 32.75 -8.34 -5.57
N ASN A 182 32.87 -7.01 -5.72
CA ASN A 182 33.05 -6.11 -4.58
C ASN A 182 31.80 -6.04 -3.69
N PRO A 183 31.96 -5.74 -2.39
CA PRO A 183 30.84 -5.42 -1.51
C PRO A 183 30.04 -4.20 -2.02
N VAL A 184 28.73 -4.22 -1.83
CA VAL A 184 27.83 -3.09 -2.09
C VAL A 184 26.90 -2.96 -0.89
N GLY A 185 26.94 -1.81 -0.21
CA GLY A 185 26.16 -1.59 1.01
C GLY A 185 26.42 -2.69 2.05
N PRO A 186 25.38 -3.36 2.57
CA PRO A 186 25.53 -4.44 3.55
C PRO A 186 25.87 -5.81 2.94
N TRP A 187 25.85 -5.96 1.61
CA TRP A 187 26.18 -7.22 0.96
C TRP A 187 27.69 -7.37 0.78
N ALA A 188 28.23 -8.49 1.24
CA ALA A 188 29.66 -8.79 1.17
C ALA A 188 30.17 -9.06 -0.26
N GLY A 189 29.27 -9.38 -1.19
CA GLY A 189 29.59 -9.63 -2.59
C GLY A 189 28.43 -9.25 -3.50
N SER A 190 28.76 -8.77 -4.70
CA SER A 190 27.82 -8.33 -5.73
C SER A 190 28.38 -8.66 -7.11
N GLU A 191 27.55 -8.59 -8.15
CA GLU A 191 28.01 -8.67 -9.54
C GLU A 191 27.31 -7.64 -10.42
N ALA A 192 28.11 -6.90 -11.20
CA ALA A 192 27.60 -5.92 -12.16
C ALA A 192 27.01 -6.64 -13.39
N ILE A 193 25.79 -6.26 -13.75
CA ILE A 193 25.11 -6.69 -14.96
C ILE A 193 25.50 -5.79 -16.13
N THR A 194 25.63 -4.49 -15.87
CA THR A 194 26.13 -3.50 -16.83
C THR A 194 27.58 -3.14 -16.54
N PRO A 195 28.42 -2.88 -17.57
CA PRO A 195 29.84 -2.54 -17.35
C PRO A 195 30.06 -1.25 -16.56
N ASP A 196 29.11 -0.32 -16.60
CA ASP A 196 29.15 0.96 -15.89
C ASP A 196 28.70 0.86 -14.42
N GLY A 197 28.18 -0.29 -13.99
CA GLY A 197 27.70 -0.52 -12.64
C GLY A 197 26.35 0.10 -12.32
N GLN A 198 25.59 0.60 -13.31
CA GLN A 198 24.22 1.09 -13.10
C GLN A 198 23.26 -0.03 -12.68
N VAL A 199 23.46 -1.26 -13.15
CA VAL A 199 22.65 -2.43 -12.77
C VAL A 199 23.54 -3.47 -12.10
N VAL A 200 23.27 -3.78 -10.83
CA VAL A 200 24.08 -4.69 -10.00
C VAL A 200 23.19 -5.69 -9.28
N ALA A 201 23.52 -6.97 -9.37
CA ALA A 201 22.84 -8.03 -8.62
C ALA A 201 23.50 -8.25 -7.25
N VAL A 202 22.66 -8.46 -6.23
CA VAL A 202 23.07 -8.80 -4.85
C VAL A 202 22.33 -10.03 -4.34
N PRO A 203 22.95 -10.88 -3.51
CA PRO A 203 22.31 -12.09 -3.00
C PRO A 203 21.28 -11.76 -1.92
N THR A 204 20.07 -12.29 -2.07
CA THR A 204 18.98 -12.21 -1.07
C THR A 204 18.29 -13.57 -0.90
N PRO A 205 19.05 -14.64 -0.54
CA PRO A 205 18.51 -15.98 -0.40
C PRO A 205 17.48 -16.07 0.73
N GLY A 206 16.67 -17.13 0.71
CA GLY A 206 15.77 -17.45 1.80
C GLY A 206 14.40 -17.88 1.29
N HIS A 207 13.72 -16.98 0.57
CA HIS A 207 12.48 -17.30 -0.16
C HIS A 207 12.66 -18.60 -0.96
N VAL A 208 13.73 -18.62 -1.76
CA VAL A 208 14.31 -19.81 -2.36
C VAL A 208 15.84 -19.79 -2.22
N PRO A 209 16.52 -20.95 -2.32
CA PRO A 209 17.97 -20.99 -2.35
C PRO A 209 18.52 -20.14 -3.50
N GLY A 210 19.46 -19.26 -3.20
CA GLY A 210 20.13 -18.44 -4.21
C GLY A 210 19.27 -17.32 -4.83
N HIS A 211 18.12 -16.96 -4.25
CA HIS A 211 17.36 -15.77 -4.66
C HIS A 211 18.22 -14.49 -4.67
N ILE A 212 17.93 -13.55 -5.57
CA ILE A 212 18.71 -12.32 -5.76
C ILE A 212 17.81 -11.09 -5.82
N SER A 213 18.38 -9.93 -5.53
CA SER A 213 17.77 -8.61 -5.76
C SER A 213 18.67 -7.78 -6.67
N VAL A 214 18.12 -6.76 -7.33
CA VAL A 214 18.83 -5.93 -8.32
C VAL A 214 18.83 -4.48 -7.88
N ILE A 215 20.02 -3.93 -7.66
CA ILE A 215 20.25 -2.51 -7.42
C ILE A 215 20.37 -1.81 -8.77
N ILE A 216 19.62 -0.73 -8.94
CA ILE A 216 19.55 0.07 -10.15
C ILE A 216 19.88 1.51 -9.78
N THR A 217 20.92 2.08 -10.39
CA THR A 217 21.34 3.47 -10.14
C THR A 217 21.09 4.29 -11.40
N GLU A 218 20.18 5.25 -11.30
CA GLU A 218 19.93 6.26 -12.33
C GLU A 218 20.84 7.46 -12.06
N ASP A 219 21.74 7.75 -13.00
CA ASP A 219 22.57 8.94 -12.94
C ASP A 219 21.72 10.21 -12.97
N ALA A 220 22.11 11.19 -12.16
CA ALA A 220 21.41 12.45 -12.12
C ALA A 220 22.01 13.48 -13.08
N PRO A 221 21.18 14.39 -13.64
CA PRO A 221 21.67 15.58 -14.31
C PRO A 221 22.56 16.42 -13.39
N PRO A 222 23.46 17.27 -13.96
CA PRO A 222 24.30 18.16 -13.17
C PRO A 222 23.49 18.98 -12.16
N GLY A 223 23.83 18.85 -10.87
CA GLY A 223 23.16 19.57 -9.78
C GLY A 223 22.06 18.79 -9.04
N GLN A 224 21.77 17.56 -9.45
CA GLN A 224 20.88 16.63 -8.74
C GLN A 224 21.64 15.40 -8.22
N SER A 225 21.01 14.62 -7.34
CA SER A 225 21.58 13.39 -6.77
C SER A 225 21.03 12.17 -7.51
N ALA A 226 21.90 11.19 -7.80
CA ALA A 226 21.51 9.95 -8.46
C ALA A 226 20.39 9.24 -7.69
N SER A 227 19.43 8.65 -8.40
CA SER A 227 18.36 7.87 -7.79
C SER A 227 18.77 6.41 -7.70
N THR A 228 18.50 5.74 -6.58
CA THR A 228 18.76 4.30 -6.44
C THR A 228 17.45 3.57 -6.22
N PHE A 229 17.26 2.50 -6.97
CA PHE A 229 16.14 1.58 -6.84
C PHE A 229 16.66 0.20 -6.46
N LEU A 230 15.87 -0.57 -5.73
CA LEU A 230 16.17 -1.95 -5.37
C LEU A 230 14.96 -2.82 -5.71
N ALA A 231 15.03 -3.49 -6.87
CA ALA A 231 14.06 -4.51 -7.25
C ALA A 231 14.32 -5.77 -6.41
N VAL A 232 13.39 -6.12 -5.51
CA VAL A 232 13.63 -7.15 -4.49
C VAL A 232 13.10 -8.53 -4.83
N GLY A 233 12.40 -8.70 -5.96
CA GLY A 233 11.73 -9.96 -6.28
C GLY A 233 10.85 -10.41 -5.10
N ASP A 234 11.05 -11.65 -4.68
CA ASP A 234 10.32 -12.29 -3.58
C ASP A 234 11.12 -12.36 -2.28
N ALA A 235 12.21 -11.61 -2.17
CA ALA A 235 12.84 -11.40 -0.86
C ALA A 235 11.83 -10.79 0.13
N THR A 236 10.86 -10.02 -0.36
CA THR A 236 9.64 -9.59 0.33
C THR A 236 8.54 -9.33 -0.70
N TYR A 237 7.30 -9.73 -0.44
CA TYR A 237 6.20 -9.48 -1.38
C TYR A 237 5.70 -8.03 -1.38
N ASN A 238 5.76 -7.36 -0.23
CA ASN A 238 5.38 -5.95 -0.09
C ASN A 238 6.22 -5.25 0.97
N VAL A 239 6.17 -3.91 0.99
CA VAL A 239 6.91 -3.08 1.95
C VAL A 239 6.42 -3.32 3.39
N GLY A 240 5.12 -3.56 3.60
CA GLY A 240 4.59 -3.83 4.94
C GLY A 240 5.20 -5.09 5.60
N LEU A 241 5.46 -6.13 4.82
CA LEU A 241 6.15 -7.35 5.28
C LEU A 241 7.62 -7.07 5.62
N LEU A 242 8.30 -6.28 4.79
CA LEU A 242 9.67 -5.83 5.05
C LEU A 242 9.76 -5.02 6.35
N GLU A 243 8.79 -4.13 6.60
CA GLU A 243 8.72 -3.34 7.82
C GLU A 243 8.59 -4.21 9.07
N ARG A 244 7.66 -5.17 9.04
CA ARG A 244 7.42 -6.14 10.12
C ARG A 244 8.51 -7.21 10.23
N GLU A 245 9.41 -7.28 9.25
CA GLU A 245 10.44 -8.32 9.13
C GLU A 245 9.83 -9.73 9.14
N GLU A 246 8.73 -9.88 8.41
CA GLU A 246 8.00 -11.13 8.29
C GLU A 246 8.37 -11.80 6.97
N PRO A 247 9.23 -12.83 6.97
CA PRO A 247 9.47 -13.60 5.77
C PRO A 247 8.20 -14.38 5.39
N ASP A 248 8.12 -14.74 4.11
CA ASP A 248 6.98 -15.48 3.58
C ASP A 248 6.76 -16.83 4.31
N GLY A 249 5.57 -17.39 4.14
CA GLY A 249 5.17 -18.61 4.83
C GLY A 249 5.67 -19.91 4.19
N ILE A 250 6.09 -19.88 2.93
CA ILE A 250 6.37 -21.08 2.12
C ILE A 250 7.86 -21.35 1.93
N ASN A 251 8.74 -20.43 2.34
CA ASN A 251 10.17 -20.61 2.27
C ASN A 251 10.68 -21.82 3.05
N GLN A 252 11.81 -22.33 2.58
CA GLN A 252 12.51 -23.47 3.17
C GLN A 252 13.54 -23.06 4.22
N ASP A 253 13.89 -21.78 4.27
CA ASP A 253 14.83 -21.24 5.25
C ASP A 253 14.35 -19.88 5.77
N PRO A 254 13.41 -19.87 6.76
CA PRO A 254 12.84 -18.63 7.27
C PRO A 254 13.89 -17.76 7.96
N LYS A 255 14.97 -18.35 8.48
CA LYS A 255 16.05 -17.59 9.12
C LYS A 255 16.86 -16.84 8.07
N THR A 256 17.27 -17.50 6.99
CA THR A 256 17.99 -16.83 5.90
C THR A 256 17.11 -15.81 5.17
N ALA A 257 15.81 -16.09 4.99
CA ALA A 257 14.86 -15.10 4.46
C ALA A 257 14.80 -13.85 5.34
N PHE A 258 14.70 -14.03 6.66
CA PHE A 258 14.75 -12.92 7.62
C PHE A 258 16.08 -12.14 7.58
N GLU A 259 17.22 -12.83 7.44
CA GLU A 259 18.53 -12.18 7.27
C GLU A 259 18.59 -11.34 5.99
N SER A 260 18.01 -11.81 4.89
CA SER A 260 17.88 -11.02 3.65
C SER A 260 17.01 -9.77 3.83
N LEU A 261 15.88 -9.87 4.55
CA LEU A 261 15.07 -8.69 4.93
C LEU A 261 15.90 -7.67 5.73
N LYS A 262 16.75 -8.15 6.66
CA LYS A 262 17.64 -7.29 7.44
C LYS A 262 18.66 -6.56 6.57
N LEU A 263 19.25 -7.24 5.59
CA LEU A 263 20.20 -6.63 4.64
C LEU A 263 19.50 -5.55 3.81
N ILE A 264 18.30 -5.81 3.28
CA ILE A 264 17.52 -4.81 2.53
C ILE A 264 17.28 -3.57 3.41
N LYS A 265 16.80 -3.75 4.64
CA LYS A 265 16.57 -2.62 5.56
C LYS A 265 17.85 -1.87 5.91
N GLU A 266 18.96 -2.58 6.08
CA GLU A 266 20.25 -1.96 6.36
C GLU A 266 20.74 -1.12 5.17
N PHE A 267 20.55 -1.61 3.95
CA PHE A 267 20.84 -0.82 2.76
C PHE A 267 20.01 0.46 2.70
N SER A 268 18.71 0.37 3.02
CA SER A 268 17.82 1.53 3.12
C SER A 268 18.19 2.53 4.23
N ARG A 269 19.00 2.13 5.22
CA ARG A 269 19.56 3.09 6.20
C ARG A 269 20.83 3.76 5.70
N GLN A 270 21.57 3.11 4.81
CA GLN A 270 22.87 3.58 4.31
C GLN A 270 22.74 4.48 3.07
N LYS A 271 21.66 4.33 2.30
CA LYS A 271 21.46 5.02 1.03
C LYS A 271 19.99 5.37 0.82
N ASP A 272 19.71 6.52 0.19
CA ASP A 272 18.39 6.80 -0.40
C ASP A 272 18.13 5.74 -1.47
N VAL A 273 17.20 4.85 -1.17
CA VAL A 273 16.82 3.76 -2.05
C VAL A 273 15.32 3.56 -2.03
N VAL A 274 14.75 3.48 -3.23
CA VAL A 274 13.36 3.08 -3.44
C VAL A 274 13.32 1.55 -3.53
N VAL A 275 12.73 0.90 -2.54
CA VAL A 275 12.56 -0.56 -2.54
C VAL A 275 11.31 -0.91 -3.35
N LEU A 276 11.46 -1.82 -4.31
CA LEU A 276 10.44 -2.15 -5.30
C LEU A 276 10.13 -3.67 -5.27
N PRO A 277 9.15 -4.11 -4.46
CA PRO A 277 8.67 -5.50 -4.48
C PRO A 277 7.86 -5.83 -5.72
N SER A 278 7.95 -7.07 -6.21
CA SER A 278 7.22 -7.49 -7.41
C SER A 278 5.70 -7.63 -7.20
N HIS A 279 5.28 -7.84 -5.95
CA HIS A 279 3.88 -8.12 -5.58
C HIS A 279 3.27 -7.03 -4.67
N ASP A 280 3.84 -5.83 -4.65
CA ASP A 280 3.26 -4.70 -3.92
C ASP A 280 2.38 -3.87 -4.88
N PRO A 281 1.07 -3.71 -4.60
CA PRO A 281 0.21 -2.81 -5.36
C PRO A 281 0.72 -1.36 -5.42
N ASP A 282 1.52 -0.93 -4.45
CA ASP A 282 2.11 0.42 -4.39
C ASP A 282 3.43 0.56 -5.17
N THR A 283 4.01 -0.51 -5.72
CA THR A 283 5.28 -0.43 -6.47
C THR A 283 5.27 0.61 -7.61
N PRO A 284 4.21 0.74 -8.44
CA PRO A 284 4.13 1.81 -9.44
C PRO A 284 4.25 3.22 -8.83
N ARG A 285 3.67 3.42 -7.64
CA ARG A 285 3.71 4.68 -6.90
C ARG A 285 5.10 4.95 -6.33
N PHE A 286 5.72 3.94 -5.70
CA PHE A 286 7.10 4.04 -5.19
C PHE A 286 8.07 4.45 -6.30
N LEU A 287 7.91 3.85 -7.48
CA LEU A 287 8.72 4.14 -8.66
C LEU A 287 8.52 5.56 -9.17
N ARG A 288 7.27 5.98 -9.41
CA ARG A 288 6.92 7.30 -9.97
C ARG A 288 7.35 8.44 -9.06
N ASP A 289 7.00 8.34 -7.78
CA ASP A 289 7.20 9.43 -6.82
C ASP A 289 8.62 9.42 -6.24
N LYS A 290 9.43 8.42 -6.64
CA LYS A 290 10.70 8.06 -6.00
C LYS A 290 10.55 8.04 -4.48
N VAL A 291 9.37 7.55 -4.04
CA VAL A 291 9.04 7.44 -2.63
C VAL A 291 9.89 6.32 -2.11
N GLU A 292 10.98 6.71 -1.46
CA GLU A 292 11.61 5.87 -0.46
C GLU A 292 10.50 5.34 0.44
N PRO A 293 10.48 4.04 0.75
CA PRO A 293 9.65 3.57 1.85
C PRO A 293 10.06 4.42 3.05
N HIS A 294 9.25 5.42 3.39
CA HIS A 294 9.56 6.31 4.50
C HIS A 294 9.54 5.43 5.73
N LEU A 295 10.75 5.05 6.12
CA LEU A 295 11.19 4.59 7.41
C LEU A 295 10.89 5.69 8.46
N SER A 296 9.64 6.13 8.55
CA SER A 296 9.08 7.05 9.57
C SER A 296 9.15 6.46 10.99
N SER A 297 9.88 5.35 11.13
CA SER A 297 10.32 4.78 12.39
C SER A 297 11.81 4.86 12.72
N TRP A 298 12.65 5.47 11.87
CA TRP A 298 14.10 5.50 12.07
C TRP A 298 14.59 6.94 12.34
N GLY A 299 15.05 7.18 13.57
CA GLY A 299 15.45 8.50 14.04
C GLY A 299 16.59 9.13 13.25
N ILE A 300 16.43 10.42 12.98
CA ILE A 300 17.44 11.48 12.79
C ILE A 300 18.87 11.00 12.45
N ILE A 301 19.25 11.13 11.18
CA ILE A 301 20.54 11.71 10.83
C ILE A 301 20.28 12.90 9.89
N LYS A 302 20.40 14.12 10.43
CA LYS A 302 20.60 15.32 9.63
C LYS A 302 21.90 15.15 8.84
N HIS A 303 21.87 15.29 7.52
CA HIS A 303 23.05 15.75 6.79
C HIS A 303 22.75 17.07 6.10
N GLN A 304 23.58 18.04 6.47
CA GLN A 304 23.57 19.42 6.06
C GLN A 304 23.82 19.53 4.56
N ARG A 305 22.90 20.15 3.82
CA ARG A 305 23.28 20.87 2.60
C ARG A 305 23.85 22.23 3.02
N THR A 306 25.12 22.39 2.68
CA THR A 306 25.97 23.56 2.87
C THR A 306 25.31 24.86 2.43
N LYS A 307 25.24 25.81 3.36
CA LYS A 307 25.09 27.24 3.08
C LYS A 307 26.34 27.74 2.36
N ASN A 308 26.13 28.41 1.23
CA ASN A 308 26.88 29.56 0.69
C ASN A 308 26.09 29.90 -0.58
N SER A 309 25.32 30.98 -0.66
CA SER A 309 25.68 32.36 -0.39
C SER A 309 24.39 33.19 -0.43
N ILE A 310 24.20 34.12 0.52
CA ILE A 310 23.63 35.45 0.32
C ILE A 310 23.92 36.22 1.62
N GLY A 311 24.75 37.26 1.49
CA GLY A 311 24.93 38.27 2.51
C GLY A 311 23.84 39.35 2.42
N ALA A 312 23.85 40.21 3.44
CA ALA A 312 23.07 41.42 3.65
C ALA A 312 21.66 41.23 4.26
N ILE A 313 21.66 41.28 5.59
CA ILE A 313 20.56 41.68 6.46
C ILE A 313 20.24 43.15 6.19
N VAL A 314 18.98 43.48 5.86
CA VAL A 314 18.31 44.68 6.39
C VAL A 314 16.90 44.28 6.78
N ASP A 315 16.67 44.37 8.08
CA ASP A 315 15.41 44.26 8.78
C ASP A 315 14.52 45.46 8.40
N MET A 316 13.42 45.21 7.73
CA MET A 316 12.29 46.14 7.63
C MET A 316 11.00 45.35 7.83
N ALA A 317 10.77 44.99 9.09
CA ALA A 317 9.43 44.85 9.62
C ALA A 317 8.67 46.16 9.41
N THR A 318 7.62 46.15 8.60
CA THR A 318 6.29 46.72 8.89
C THR A 318 5.44 46.80 7.62
N GLN A 319 4.62 45.78 7.39
CA GLN A 319 3.22 45.93 6.94
C GLN A 319 2.50 44.57 7.08
N PRO A 320 1.18 44.58 7.34
CA PRO A 320 0.51 43.58 8.16
C PRO A 320 0.36 42.23 7.45
N ARG A 321 0.55 41.16 8.23
CA ARG A 321 0.13 39.80 7.89
C ARG A 321 -1.32 39.84 7.41
N VAL A 322 -1.55 39.54 6.14
CA VAL A 322 -2.76 38.81 5.78
C VAL A 322 -2.54 37.41 6.34
N LYS A 323 -3.09 37.15 7.53
CA LYS A 323 -3.35 35.77 7.96
C LYS A 323 -4.16 35.14 6.83
N SER A 324 -3.60 34.20 6.08
CA SER A 324 -4.46 33.16 5.54
C SER A 324 -4.97 32.41 6.77
N VAL A 325 -6.15 32.81 7.21
CA VAL A 325 -6.95 32.00 8.10
C VAL A 325 -7.32 30.78 7.28
N CYS A 326 -6.55 29.70 7.39
CA CYS A 326 -7.12 28.39 7.11
C CYS A 326 -8.36 28.28 8.00
N PRO A 327 -9.52 27.84 7.48
CA PRO A 327 -10.68 27.62 8.34
C PRO A 327 -10.29 26.67 9.49
N GLU A 328 -10.85 26.86 10.68
CA GLU A 328 -10.55 25.99 11.84
C GLU A 328 -10.70 24.52 11.43
N PRO A 329 -9.69 23.63 11.59
CA PRO A 329 -9.69 22.29 11.00
C PRO A 329 -10.81 21.39 11.51
N LEU A 330 -11.36 21.66 12.69
CA LEU A 330 -12.40 20.88 13.33
C LEU A 330 -13.70 21.68 13.43
N ARG A 331 -14.81 21.13 12.92
CA ARG A 331 -16.14 21.71 13.08
C ARG A 331 -17.13 20.64 13.53
N ILE A 332 -17.92 20.94 14.56
CA ILE A 332 -18.98 20.06 15.06
C ILE A 332 -20.33 20.70 14.74
N PHE A 333 -21.23 19.93 14.13
CA PHE A 333 -22.58 20.39 13.78
C PHE A 333 -23.54 19.21 13.54
N PRO A 334 -24.87 19.41 13.62
CA PRO A 334 -25.55 20.61 14.12
C PRO A 334 -25.20 20.90 15.60
N ALA A 335 -25.36 22.15 16.02
CA ALA A 335 -25.02 22.58 17.38
C ALA A 335 -25.78 21.76 18.44
N GLU A 336 -27.03 21.43 18.14
CA GLU A 336 -27.86 20.51 18.93
C GLU A 336 -27.96 19.16 18.22
N PRO A 337 -27.81 18.02 18.93
CA PRO A 337 -27.90 16.70 18.33
C PRO A 337 -29.27 16.41 17.71
N LEU A 338 -29.27 15.73 16.56
CA LEU A 338 -30.47 15.16 15.95
C LEU A 338 -31.07 14.03 16.83
N PRO A 339 -32.37 13.68 16.70
CA PRO A 339 -33.08 12.86 17.68
C PRO A 339 -32.42 11.51 18.01
N LEU A 340 -32.38 11.19 19.31
CA LEU A 340 -31.54 10.15 19.92
C LEU A 340 -32.15 8.74 20.02
N ASN A 341 -33.37 8.53 19.52
CA ASN A 341 -34.15 7.31 19.79
C ASN A 341 -34.47 6.51 18.52
N LEU A 342 -33.55 6.52 17.56
CA LEU A 342 -33.77 5.84 16.27
C LEU A 342 -33.42 4.36 16.31
N ILE A 343 -32.47 4.00 17.19
CA ILE A 343 -31.87 2.69 17.31
C ILE A 343 -31.53 2.49 18.78
N THR A 344 -31.80 1.31 19.34
CA THR A 344 -31.33 0.96 20.69
C THR A 344 -30.43 -0.27 20.70
N ARG A 345 -30.51 -1.11 19.66
CA ARG A 345 -29.76 -2.35 19.55
C ARG A 345 -29.34 -2.62 18.12
N VAL A 346 -28.11 -3.12 17.93
CA VAL A 346 -27.68 -3.78 16.70
C VAL A 346 -27.61 -5.30 16.90
N ASP A 347 -27.91 -6.08 15.88
CA ASP A 347 -28.03 -7.53 16.01
C ASP A 347 -26.67 -8.26 15.90
N LYS A 348 -25.71 -7.67 15.18
CA LYS A 348 -24.36 -8.23 14.96
C LYS A 348 -23.37 -7.17 14.48
N ASN A 349 -22.08 -7.49 14.61
CA ASN A 349 -21.01 -6.69 14.03
C ASN A 349 -21.12 -6.69 12.50
N ARG A 350 -21.14 -5.49 11.90
CA ARG A 350 -21.16 -5.27 10.45
C ARG A 350 -20.36 -4.05 10.06
N SER A 351 -19.73 -4.15 8.90
CA SER A 351 -19.15 -3.02 8.19
C SER A 351 -19.71 -3.07 6.78
N ASN A 352 -20.30 -1.97 6.35
CA ASN A 352 -20.80 -1.79 5.00
C ASN A 352 -20.25 -0.49 4.44
N GLY A 353 -20.19 -0.40 3.12
CA GLY A 353 -19.87 0.88 2.52
C GLY A 353 -20.43 1.05 1.12
N TYR A 354 -20.22 2.24 0.61
CA TYR A 354 -20.62 2.66 -0.72
C TYR A 354 -19.57 3.62 -1.26
N TYR A 355 -19.09 3.32 -2.46
CA TYR A 355 -18.28 4.23 -3.25
C TYR A 355 -19.05 4.50 -4.52
N GLY A 356 -19.37 5.74 -4.84
CA GLY A 356 -20.13 5.99 -6.07
C GLY A 356 -20.75 7.37 -6.16
N PRO A 357 -21.64 7.57 -7.14
CA PRO A 357 -22.37 8.81 -7.30
C PRO A 357 -23.16 9.15 -6.05
N PHE A 358 -23.11 10.42 -5.64
CA PHE A 358 -23.81 10.88 -4.45
C PHE A 358 -25.19 11.46 -4.81
N ASP A 359 -26.21 10.96 -4.12
CA ASP A 359 -27.51 11.58 -3.97
C ASP A 359 -27.93 11.38 -2.53
N ALA A 360 -28.12 12.48 -1.79
CA ALA A 360 -28.36 12.42 -0.34
C ALA A 360 -29.59 11.56 0.01
N ASN A 361 -30.62 11.52 -0.84
CA ASN A 361 -31.83 10.75 -0.59
C ASN A 361 -31.64 9.26 -0.88
N LEU A 362 -31.04 8.92 -2.04
CA LEU A 362 -30.77 7.53 -2.41
C LEU A 362 -29.77 6.87 -1.45
N VAL A 363 -28.69 7.58 -1.13
CA VAL A 363 -27.65 7.09 -0.21
C VAL A 363 -28.20 6.94 1.20
N ALA A 364 -28.97 7.93 1.71
CA ALA A 364 -29.62 7.81 3.01
C ALA A 364 -30.63 6.66 3.06
N THR A 365 -31.42 6.47 1.99
CA THR A 365 -32.41 5.39 1.90
C THR A 365 -31.75 4.02 2.01
N LYS A 366 -30.66 3.79 1.26
CA LYS A 366 -29.94 2.51 1.32
C LYS A 366 -29.15 2.31 2.61
N ALA A 367 -28.50 3.36 3.12
CA ALA A 367 -27.84 3.29 4.42
C ALA A 367 -28.84 2.94 5.54
N ALA A 368 -30.02 3.58 5.56
CA ALA A 368 -31.07 3.28 6.53
C ALA A 368 -31.61 1.85 6.39
N GLU A 369 -31.77 1.35 5.17
CA GLU A 369 -32.18 -0.04 4.92
C GLU A 369 -31.17 -1.04 5.51
N LEU A 370 -29.87 -0.85 5.24
CA LEU A 370 -28.82 -1.72 5.75
C LEU A 370 -28.77 -1.71 7.28
N ILE A 371 -28.90 -0.53 7.90
CA ILE A 371 -28.94 -0.40 9.34
C ILE A 371 -30.19 -1.06 9.90
N ALA A 372 -31.37 -0.78 9.36
CA ALA A 372 -32.65 -1.32 9.84
C ALA A 372 -32.72 -2.85 9.73
N VAL A 373 -32.11 -3.46 8.71
CA VAL A 373 -32.06 -4.93 8.56
C VAL A 373 -31.16 -5.60 9.62
N ASN A 374 -30.28 -4.84 10.29
CA ASN A 374 -29.33 -5.36 11.27
C ASN A 374 -29.48 -4.67 12.64
N SER A 375 -30.63 -4.05 12.92
CA SER A 375 -30.93 -3.36 14.17
C SER A 375 -32.43 -3.32 14.44
N ASP A 376 -32.80 -2.73 15.58
CA ASP A 376 -34.21 -2.45 15.92
C ASP A 376 -34.74 -1.13 15.32
N ALA A 377 -33.98 -0.51 14.41
CA ALA A 377 -34.32 0.79 13.86
C ALA A 377 -35.56 0.75 12.95
N GLN A 378 -36.39 1.78 13.05
CA GLN A 378 -37.40 2.05 12.01
C GLN A 378 -36.74 2.76 10.84
N GLN A 379 -36.91 2.20 9.63
CA GLN A 379 -36.23 2.71 8.44
C GLN A 379 -36.61 4.17 8.13
N LEU A 380 -37.89 4.55 8.15
CA LEU A 380 -38.33 5.89 7.72
C LEU A 380 -37.75 7.04 8.58
N PRO A 381 -37.83 7.02 9.93
CA PRO A 381 -37.17 8.03 10.75
C PRO A 381 -35.65 8.08 10.55
N LEU A 382 -35.02 6.92 10.30
CA LEU A 382 -33.60 6.84 10.07
C LEU A 382 -33.19 7.45 8.72
N VAL A 383 -33.99 7.27 7.67
CA VAL A 383 -33.79 7.95 6.37
C VAL A 383 -33.82 9.47 6.55
N GLU A 384 -34.77 10.00 7.31
CA GLU A 384 -34.88 11.45 7.53
C GLU A 384 -33.63 12.01 8.20
N VAL A 385 -33.14 11.35 9.25
CA VAL A 385 -31.95 11.81 9.98
C VAL A 385 -30.67 11.65 9.17
N LEU A 386 -30.48 10.51 8.50
CA LEU A 386 -29.34 10.30 7.61
C LEU A 386 -29.34 11.31 6.47
N ASN A 387 -30.49 11.53 5.81
CA ASN A 387 -30.60 12.48 4.72
C ASN A 387 -30.23 13.89 5.19
N ARG A 388 -30.71 14.32 6.36
CA ARG A 388 -30.34 15.62 6.95
C ARG A 388 -28.85 15.75 7.21
N LEU A 389 -28.21 14.74 7.80
CA LEU A 389 -26.77 14.75 8.07
C LEU A 389 -25.95 14.76 6.77
N LEU A 390 -26.29 13.91 5.81
CA LEU A 390 -25.59 13.83 4.52
C LEU A 390 -25.75 15.11 3.69
N THR A 391 -26.95 15.71 3.69
CA THR A 391 -27.19 17.01 3.04
C THR A 391 -26.39 18.12 3.71
N GLN A 392 -26.26 18.08 5.04
CA GLN A 392 -25.47 19.08 5.75
C GLN A 392 -23.96 18.89 5.53
N ALA A 393 -23.49 17.64 5.42
CA ALA A 393 -22.11 17.31 5.06
C ALA A 393 -21.78 17.82 3.64
N GLU A 394 -22.67 17.57 2.68
CA GLU A 394 -22.54 18.07 1.30
C GLU A 394 -22.48 19.60 1.28
N ALA A 395 -23.43 20.28 1.95
CA ALA A 395 -23.49 21.73 1.97
C ALA A 395 -22.24 22.37 2.60
N ASP A 396 -21.69 21.75 3.66
CA ASP A 396 -20.44 22.18 4.28
C ASP A 396 -19.23 21.96 3.35
N CYS A 397 -19.16 20.81 2.68
CA CYS A 397 -18.11 20.48 1.71
C CYS A 397 -18.09 21.47 0.54
N VAL A 398 -19.27 21.76 -0.04
CA VAL A 398 -19.40 22.77 -1.10
C VAL A 398 -18.98 24.15 -0.62
N ALA A 399 -19.38 24.55 0.60
CA ALA A 399 -19.01 25.83 1.17
C ALA A 399 -17.48 25.96 1.36
N GLU A 400 -16.82 24.89 1.79
CA GLU A 400 -15.36 24.83 1.93
C GLU A 400 -14.65 24.96 0.57
N ALA A 401 -15.13 24.22 -0.44
CA ALA A 401 -14.58 24.28 -1.80
C ALA A 401 -14.69 25.70 -2.41
N VAL A 402 -15.83 26.36 -2.22
CA VAL A 402 -16.08 27.74 -2.69
C VAL A 402 -15.23 28.77 -1.94
N ALA A 403 -15.00 28.57 -0.64
CA ALA A 403 -14.11 29.44 0.13
C ALA A 403 -12.64 29.32 -0.33
N GLY A 404 -12.24 28.14 -0.82
CA GLY A 404 -10.91 27.89 -1.39
C GLY A 404 -10.71 28.42 -2.81
N GLN A 405 -11.76 28.49 -3.64
CA GLN A 405 -11.67 28.93 -5.04
C GLN A 405 -12.98 29.55 -5.59
N LYS A 406 -12.88 30.64 -6.37
CA LYS A 406 -14.04 31.43 -6.86
C LYS A 406 -15.02 30.71 -7.80
N ASN A 407 -14.72 29.49 -8.29
CA ASN A 407 -15.49 28.80 -9.34
C ASN A 407 -15.73 27.29 -9.08
N ALA A 408 -15.62 26.81 -7.83
CA ALA A 408 -15.90 25.40 -7.52
C ALA A 408 -17.36 25.03 -7.90
N LYS A 409 -17.53 24.09 -8.83
CA LYS A 409 -18.84 23.58 -9.31
C LYS A 409 -19.28 22.34 -8.50
N ALA A 410 -20.52 21.90 -8.70
CA ALA A 410 -21.11 20.65 -8.16
C ALA A 410 -20.33 19.36 -8.46
N GLU A 411 -19.24 19.42 -9.22
CA GLU A 411 -18.32 18.31 -9.49
C GLU A 411 -17.62 17.81 -8.22
N VAL A 412 -17.46 18.66 -7.19
CA VAL A 412 -16.78 18.32 -5.92
C VAL A 412 -17.53 17.29 -5.08
N THR A 413 -18.87 17.32 -5.10
CA THR A 413 -19.71 16.38 -4.34
C THR A 413 -20.38 15.35 -5.23
N HIS A 414 -19.94 15.23 -6.49
CA HIS A 414 -20.52 14.30 -7.45
C HIS A 414 -20.44 12.85 -6.98
N SER A 415 -19.35 12.50 -6.29
CA SER A 415 -19.13 11.17 -5.73
C SER A 415 -18.88 11.21 -4.24
N CYS A 416 -19.19 10.11 -3.57
CA CYS A 416 -18.88 9.92 -2.18
C CYS A 416 -18.26 8.56 -1.88
N TRP A 417 -17.59 8.53 -0.74
CA TRP A 417 -17.21 7.32 -0.03
C TRP A 417 -17.90 7.33 1.32
N LEU A 418 -18.89 6.46 1.50
CA LEU A 418 -19.62 6.28 2.74
C LEU A 418 -19.26 4.93 3.39
N CYS A 419 -19.00 4.94 4.69
CA CYS A 419 -18.80 3.75 5.53
C CYS A 419 -19.83 3.73 6.66
N ILE A 420 -20.37 2.54 6.95
CA ILE A 420 -21.28 2.27 8.07
C ILE A 420 -20.66 1.15 8.90
N ARG A 421 -20.43 1.41 10.19
CA ARG A 421 -19.90 0.42 11.13
C ARG A 421 -20.88 0.21 12.28
N MET A 422 -21.40 -1.01 12.39
CA MET A 422 -22.30 -1.45 13.45
C MET A 422 -21.53 -2.40 14.37
N THR A 423 -21.48 -2.11 15.66
CA THR A 423 -20.69 -2.86 16.65
C THR A 423 -21.55 -3.21 17.85
N LEU A 424 -21.51 -4.48 18.28
CA LEU A 424 -22.04 -4.96 19.54
C LEU A 424 -21.21 -4.42 20.72
N PRO A 425 -21.76 -4.38 21.94
CA PRO A 425 -20.97 -4.10 23.13
C PRO A 425 -19.75 -5.01 23.20
N THR A 426 -18.60 -4.45 23.55
CA THR A 426 -17.35 -5.20 23.59
C THR A 426 -16.37 -4.65 24.62
N ASP A 427 -15.88 -5.54 25.47
CA ASP A 427 -14.83 -5.28 26.44
C ASP A 427 -13.46 -5.08 25.76
N GLY A 428 -13.39 -5.19 24.43
CA GLY A 428 -12.18 -4.88 23.67
C GLY A 428 -11.76 -3.42 23.77
N TRP A 429 -12.67 -2.49 24.12
CA TRP A 429 -12.43 -1.05 24.14
C TRP A 429 -12.59 -0.41 25.52
N VAL A 430 -12.19 -1.09 26.61
CA VAL A 430 -12.32 -0.54 28.00
C VAL A 430 -11.67 0.85 28.17
N VAL A 431 -10.73 1.20 27.30
CA VAL A 431 -10.24 2.58 27.14
C VAL A 431 -10.40 3.02 25.69
N PRO A 432 -10.60 4.32 25.41
CA PRO A 432 -10.76 4.78 24.05
C PRO A 432 -9.51 4.52 23.21
N ARG A 433 -9.69 4.03 21.98
CA ARG A 433 -8.60 3.93 21.00
C ARG A 433 -8.42 5.29 20.32
N TRP A 434 -7.29 5.94 20.61
CA TRP A 434 -6.94 7.24 20.03
C TRP A 434 -6.11 7.06 18.76
N HIS A 435 -6.52 7.73 17.69
CA HIS A 435 -5.84 7.69 16.40
C HIS A 435 -6.05 9.01 15.64
N THR A 436 -5.29 9.17 14.56
CA THR A 436 -5.49 10.23 13.55
C THR A 436 -5.74 9.56 12.21
N ASP A 437 -6.60 10.18 11.40
CA ASP A 437 -6.75 9.77 10.01
C ASP A 437 -5.66 10.48 9.20
N GLY A 438 -4.59 9.76 8.87
CA GLY A 438 -3.52 10.28 8.02
C GLY A 438 -3.98 10.53 6.58
N ARG A 439 -3.04 10.91 5.71
CA ARG A 439 -3.30 11.04 4.26
C ARG A 439 -3.83 9.70 3.72
N MET A 440 -5.14 9.63 3.49
CA MET A 440 -5.81 8.37 3.15
C MET A 440 -5.48 7.91 1.73
N PHE A 441 -5.22 8.86 0.82
CA PHE A 441 -5.00 8.59 -0.59
C PHE A 441 -4.29 9.78 -1.27
N ASP A 442 -3.42 9.50 -2.24
CA ASP A 442 -2.83 10.52 -3.11
C ASP A 442 -3.59 10.52 -4.43
N CYS A 443 -4.56 11.44 -4.54
CA CYS A 443 -5.41 11.58 -5.71
C CYS A 443 -4.58 11.79 -6.98
N THR A 444 -4.75 10.92 -7.99
CA THR A 444 -4.04 11.04 -9.27
C THR A 444 -4.75 11.95 -10.26
N CYS A 445 -5.95 12.43 -9.90
CA CYS A 445 -6.72 13.36 -10.69
C CYS A 445 -5.99 14.72 -10.78
N PRO A 446 -5.50 15.12 -11.96
CA PRO A 446 -4.69 16.33 -12.13
C PRO A 446 -5.43 17.63 -11.80
N ASP A 447 -6.77 17.59 -11.75
CA ASP A 447 -7.65 18.73 -11.54
C ASP A 447 -8.50 18.61 -10.25
N SER A 448 -8.19 17.70 -9.31
CA SER A 448 -9.00 17.61 -8.09
C SER A 448 -8.88 18.89 -7.25
N THR A 449 -9.99 19.61 -7.17
CA THR A 449 -10.18 20.81 -6.34
C THR A 449 -11.07 20.51 -5.13
N ALA A 450 -11.38 19.23 -4.91
CA ALA A 450 -12.24 18.81 -3.81
C ALA A 450 -11.54 19.10 -2.47
N PRO A 451 -12.27 19.64 -1.47
CA PRO A 451 -11.73 19.77 -0.14
C PRO A 451 -11.52 18.36 0.42
N HIS A 452 -10.32 18.07 0.88
CA HIS A 452 -9.98 16.80 1.52
C HIS A 452 -10.51 16.75 2.96
N SER A 453 -11.84 16.86 3.09
CA SER A 453 -12.58 16.80 4.34
C SER A 453 -13.33 15.48 4.48
N LYS A 454 -13.31 14.94 5.69
CA LYS A 454 -14.04 13.74 6.10
C LYS A 454 -15.04 14.15 7.16
N TYR A 455 -16.22 13.56 7.05
CA TYR A 455 -17.35 13.79 7.94
C TYR A 455 -17.64 12.50 8.68
N ALA A 456 -17.81 12.57 9.99
CA ALA A 456 -18.07 11.39 10.81
C ALA A 456 -19.11 11.68 11.90
N PHE A 457 -20.02 10.74 12.13
CA PHE A 457 -21.07 10.86 13.13
C PHE A 457 -21.46 9.49 13.68
N SER A 458 -21.99 9.49 14.90
CA SER A 458 -22.64 8.29 15.47
C SER A 458 -24.15 8.52 15.53
N ILE A 459 -24.92 7.47 15.25
CA ILE A 459 -26.39 7.49 15.42
C ILE A 459 -26.76 6.78 16.73
N LEU A 460 -25.95 5.80 17.13
CA LEU A 460 -26.07 5.07 18.38
C LEU A 460 -24.67 4.85 18.96
N GLY A 461 -24.55 4.88 20.28
CA GLY A 461 -23.33 4.58 21.01
C GLY A 461 -22.79 5.76 21.80
N PRO A 462 -21.58 5.64 22.36
CA PRO A 462 -20.99 6.69 23.16
C PRO A 462 -20.51 7.86 22.28
N SER A 463 -20.40 9.03 22.90
CA SER A 463 -19.86 10.21 22.24
C SER A 463 -18.44 9.93 21.73
N THR A 464 -18.19 10.32 20.47
CA THR A 464 -16.83 10.31 19.93
C THR A 464 -16.08 11.47 20.56
N ARG A 465 -14.85 11.26 21.03
CA ARG A 465 -14.02 12.34 21.60
C ARG A 465 -13.00 12.77 20.56
N ALA A 466 -12.81 14.07 20.39
CA ALA A 466 -11.78 14.64 19.54
C ALA A 466 -10.94 15.64 20.32
N ILE A 467 -9.63 15.60 20.14
CA ILE A 467 -8.70 16.57 20.70
C ILE A 467 -8.65 17.75 19.74
N LEU A 468 -8.95 18.94 20.26
CA LEU A 468 -8.84 20.18 19.48
C LEU A 468 -7.37 20.38 19.08
N THR A 469 -7.12 20.78 17.83
CA THR A 469 -5.79 20.81 17.20
C THR A 469 -4.71 21.37 18.14
N ASN A 470 -3.93 20.46 18.72
CA ASN A 470 -2.87 20.76 19.67
C ASN A 470 -1.57 20.07 19.22
N PRO A 471 -0.56 20.84 18.80
CA PRO A 471 0.70 20.28 18.30
C PRO A 471 1.40 19.35 19.29
N ASP A 472 1.22 19.56 20.60
CA ASP A 472 1.85 18.71 21.61
C ASP A 472 1.10 17.39 21.80
N ALA A 473 -0.23 17.38 21.62
CA ALA A 473 -1.00 16.13 21.60
C ALA A 473 -0.59 15.26 20.39
N HIS A 474 -0.38 15.88 19.23
CA HIS A 474 0.13 15.18 18.04
C HIS A 474 1.52 14.57 18.27
N LYS A 475 2.43 15.34 18.89
CA LYS A 475 3.74 14.80 19.28
C LYS A 475 3.62 13.61 20.21
N ILE A 476 2.68 13.63 21.17
CA ILE A 476 2.45 12.49 22.07
C ILE A 476 2.08 11.25 21.26
N LEU A 477 1.08 11.34 20.38
CA LEU A 477 0.62 10.21 19.56
C LEU A 477 1.75 9.58 18.74
N HIS A 478 2.69 10.39 18.25
CA HIS A 478 3.82 9.94 17.42
C HIS A 478 5.13 9.72 18.21
N SER A 479 5.13 9.89 19.52
CA SER A 479 6.31 9.70 20.38
C SER A 479 6.31 8.32 21.05
N PRO A 480 7.47 7.80 21.49
CA PRO A 480 7.49 6.60 22.32
C PRO A 480 6.86 6.86 23.69
N SER A 481 6.19 5.84 24.24
CA SER A 481 5.69 5.85 25.62
C SER A 481 6.82 6.05 26.64
N PRO A 482 6.51 6.42 27.89
CA PRO A 482 7.50 6.49 28.97
C PRO A 482 8.29 5.19 29.21
N SER A 483 7.78 4.05 28.74
CA SER A 483 8.45 2.74 28.80
C SER A 483 9.42 2.48 27.64
N GLY A 484 9.57 3.42 26.69
CA GLY A 484 10.39 3.29 25.49
C GLY A 484 9.73 2.52 24.34
N ARG A 485 8.56 1.92 24.55
CA ARG A 485 7.75 1.27 23.49
C ARG A 485 6.85 2.29 22.79
N ARG A 486 6.59 2.11 21.49
CA ARG A 486 5.58 2.91 20.77
C ARG A 486 4.18 2.65 21.33
N TRP A 487 3.32 3.65 21.26
CA TRP A 487 1.90 3.47 21.51
C TRP A 487 1.30 2.53 20.47
N ASP A 488 0.39 1.67 20.89
CA ASP A 488 -0.47 0.94 19.96
C ASP A 488 -1.65 1.86 19.58
N THR A 489 -1.69 2.31 18.33
CA THR A 489 -2.78 3.16 17.81
C THR A 489 -3.84 2.33 17.06
N ASN A 490 -3.56 1.05 16.82
CA ASN A 490 -4.47 0.12 16.17
C ASN A 490 -5.38 -0.59 17.18
N ASP A 491 -4.93 -0.71 18.44
CA ASP A 491 -5.66 -1.22 19.58
C ASP A 491 -5.76 -0.18 20.72
N PRO A 492 -6.63 -0.37 21.73
CA PRO A 492 -6.73 0.56 22.83
C PRO A 492 -5.50 0.47 23.76
N ASP A 493 -4.76 1.57 23.87
CA ASP A 493 -3.58 1.70 24.74
C ASP A 493 -3.89 2.58 25.97
N PRO A 494 -3.96 2.00 27.19
CA PRO A 494 -4.26 2.75 28.41
C PRO A 494 -3.25 3.84 28.75
N GLY A 495 -1.98 3.66 28.36
CA GLY A 495 -0.93 4.65 28.60
C GLY A 495 -1.10 5.86 27.69
N LEU A 496 -1.44 5.64 26.42
CA LEU A 496 -1.76 6.70 25.47
C LEU A 496 -3.04 7.44 25.89
N ALA A 497 -4.10 6.70 26.24
CA ALA A 497 -5.36 7.29 26.69
C ALA A 497 -5.16 8.24 27.90
N LYS A 498 -4.34 7.81 28.87
CA LYS A 498 -3.97 8.63 30.04
C LYS A 498 -3.11 9.84 29.65
N ALA A 499 -2.18 9.69 28.71
CA ALA A 499 -1.34 10.79 28.24
C ALA A 499 -2.14 11.89 27.52
N LEU A 500 -3.22 11.50 26.83
CA LEU A 500 -4.10 12.42 26.10
C LEU A 500 -5.25 12.99 26.95
N GLU A 501 -5.53 12.41 28.11
CA GLU A 501 -6.64 12.81 29.00
C GLU A 501 -6.56 14.28 29.44
N SER A 502 -5.35 14.82 29.61
CA SER A 502 -5.14 16.21 30.06
C SER A 502 -5.36 17.27 28.98
N TYR A 503 -5.50 16.88 27.71
CA TYR A 503 -5.69 17.81 26.61
C TYR A 503 -7.16 18.21 26.47
N PRO A 504 -7.49 19.45 26.07
CA PRO A 504 -8.87 19.85 25.82
C PRO A 504 -9.53 18.99 24.75
N GLN A 505 -10.70 18.46 25.05
CA GLN A 505 -11.42 17.55 24.16
C GLN A 505 -12.84 18.06 23.91
N ALA A 506 -13.31 17.86 22.69
CA ALA A 506 -14.71 18.01 22.34
C ALA A 506 -15.37 16.62 22.33
N ALA A 507 -16.59 16.55 22.89
CA ALA A 507 -17.47 15.40 22.74
C ALA A 507 -18.39 15.64 21.55
N ILE A 508 -18.50 14.64 20.69
CA ILE A 508 -19.41 14.60 19.55
C ILE A 508 -20.50 13.63 19.92
N GLU A 509 -21.64 14.17 20.33
CA GLU A 509 -22.79 13.40 20.77
C GLU A 509 -23.43 12.63 19.59
N PRO A 510 -24.09 11.49 19.83
CA PRO A 510 -24.88 10.84 18.80
C PRO A 510 -25.90 11.82 18.20
N GLY A 511 -26.00 11.86 16.87
CA GLY A 511 -26.80 12.86 16.15
C GLY A 511 -26.06 14.17 15.84
N GLN A 512 -24.79 14.30 16.26
CA GLN A 512 -23.87 15.33 15.78
C GLN A 512 -22.80 14.72 14.86
N MET A 513 -22.26 15.57 14.00
CA MET A 513 -21.21 15.25 13.04
C MET A 513 -20.00 16.13 13.26
N ILE A 514 -18.83 15.54 13.10
CA ILE A 514 -17.56 16.24 13.04
C ILE A 514 -17.05 16.26 11.60
N ARG A 515 -16.54 17.40 11.16
CA ARG A 515 -15.76 17.56 9.94
C ARG A 515 -14.30 17.80 10.29
N PHE A 516 -13.41 17.09 9.62
CA PHE A 516 -11.96 17.25 9.73
C PHE A 516 -11.21 16.96 8.42
N SER A 517 -10.00 17.50 8.26
CA SER A 517 -9.13 17.23 7.11
C SER A 517 -8.59 15.80 7.16
N TRP A 518 -8.54 15.11 6.02
CA TRP A 518 -7.88 13.80 5.87
C TRP A 518 -6.58 13.87 5.07
N ALA A 519 -6.17 15.06 4.63
CA ALA A 519 -4.87 15.30 4.04
C ALA A 519 -4.24 16.52 4.72
N GLN A 520 -3.00 16.36 5.20
CA GLN A 520 -2.13 17.28 5.96
C GLN A 520 -1.93 16.85 7.44
N GLU A 521 -0.80 17.28 8.00
CA GLU A 521 -0.33 16.98 9.37
C GLU A 521 -1.26 17.49 10.50
N ASP A 522 -2.45 18.00 10.16
CA ASP A 522 -3.41 18.67 11.05
C ASP A 522 -4.70 17.86 11.34
N SER A 523 -4.80 16.62 10.84
CA SER A 523 -5.91 15.70 11.13
C SER A 523 -6.09 15.50 12.64
N PRO A 524 -7.27 15.77 13.21
CA PRO A 524 -7.46 15.75 14.65
C PRO A 524 -7.33 14.34 15.22
N ILE A 525 -6.71 14.26 16.40
CA ILE A 525 -6.69 13.03 17.19
C ILE A 525 -8.11 12.79 17.70
N HIS A 526 -8.68 11.64 17.37
CA HIS A 526 -10.03 11.29 17.75
C HIS A 526 -10.11 9.84 18.23
N SER A 527 -11.17 9.55 18.99
CA SER A 527 -11.30 8.28 19.70
C SER A 527 -12.33 7.36 19.05
N GLU A 528 -12.03 6.07 18.93
CA GLU A 528 -13.09 5.07 19.04
C GLU A 528 -13.42 4.89 20.53
N PRO A 529 -14.63 5.25 20.98
CA PRO A 529 -14.95 5.31 22.39
C PRO A 529 -15.13 3.93 23.01
N ASP A 530 -15.05 3.87 24.33
CA ASP A 530 -15.41 2.68 25.09
C ASP A 530 -16.85 2.28 24.83
N SER A 531 -17.04 1.05 24.35
CA SER A 531 -18.33 0.47 23.99
C SER A 531 -18.63 -0.81 24.77
N THR A 532 -18.00 -1.02 25.93
CA THR A 532 -18.15 -2.21 26.78
C THR A 532 -19.62 -2.55 27.08
N GLU A 533 -20.48 -1.55 27.24
CA GLU A 533 -21.90 -1.74 27.58
C GLU A 533 -22.88 -1.18 26.55
N MET A 534 -22.40 -0.68 25.41
CA MET A 534 -23.23 0.04 24.44
C MET A 534 -23.03 -0.48 23.02
N HIS A 535 -24.15 -0.71 22.33
CA HIS A 535 -24.17 -0.86 20.89
C HIS A 535 -23.69 0.43 20.22
N ARG A 536 -23.06 0.32 19.06
CA ARG A 536 -22.58 1.49 18.30
C ARG A 536 -22.97 1.40 16.84
N VAL A 537 -23.46 2.50 16.29
CA VAL A 537 -23.67 2.72 14.84
C VAL A 537 -22.94 4.00 14.46
N PHE A 538 -21.83 3.84 13.77
CA PHE A 538 -20.97 4.92 13.31
C PHE A 538 -21.03 5.02 11.79
N VAL A 539 -21.09 6.24 11.27
CA VAL A 539 -21.11 6.52 9.84
C VAL A 539 -20.04 7.56 9.54
N SER A 540 -19.29 7.36 8.47
CA SER A 540 -18.41 8.39 7.92
C SER A 540 -18.66 8.57 6.43
N ILE A 541 -18.52 9.80 5.94
CA ILE A 541 -18.61 10.13 4.52
C ILE A 541 -17.47 11.07 4.10
N LEU A 542 -16.98 10.85 2.90
CA LEU A 542 -16.03 11.71 2.19
C LEU A 542 -16.63 12.04 0.82
N PHE A 543 -16.39 13.26 0.34
CA PHE A 543 -16.80 13.70 -0.99
C PHE A 543 -15.59 13.96 -1.86
N GLY A 544 -15.73 13.75 -3.15
CA GLY A 544 -14.69 14.04 -4.12
C GLY A 544 -15.18 13.89 -5.54
N SER A 545 -14.27 14.12 -6.49
CA SER A 545 -14.55 13.90 -7.91
C SER A 545 -14.74 12.41 -8.22
N GLU A 546 -15.48 12.09 -9.29
CA GLU A 546 -15.61 10.68 -9.73
C GLU A 546 -14.26 10.03 -9.99
N CYS A 547 -13.33 10.75 -10.62
CA CYS A 547 -11.97 10.27 -10.86
C CYS A 547 -11.26 9.91 -9.56
N GLU A 548 -11.30 10.81 -8.57
CA GLU A 548 -10.69 10.60 -7.26
C GLU A 548 -11.29 9.39 -6.54
N LEU A 549 -12.62 9.25 -6.56
CA LEU A 549 -13.28 8.12 -5.91
C LEU A 549 -13.08 6.81 -6.66
N ARG A 550 -12.91 6.83 -7.99
CA ARG A 550 -12.53 5.64 -8.78
C ARG A 550 -11.12 5.18 -8.48
N ASP A 551 -10.17 6.11 -8.41
CA ASP A 551 -8.80 5.80 -8.00
C ASP A 551 -8.77 5.18 -6.59
N MET A 552 -9.59 5.70 -5.67
CA MET A 552 -9.77 5.13 -4.33
C MET A 552 -10.41 3.73 -4.36
N CYS A 553 -11.38 3.48 -5.25
CA CYS A 553 -11.98 2.16 -5.44
C CYS A 553 -10.94 1.15 -5.93
N ASP A 554 -10.15 1.54 -6.94
CA ASP A 554 -9.10 0.70 -7.51
C ASP A 554 -8.04 0.36 -6.46
N PHE A 555 -7.64 1.32 -5.64
CA PHE A 555 -6.74 1.11 -4.50
C PHE A 555 -7.29 0.07 -3.49
N ARG A 556 -8.61 0.05 -3.27
CA ARG A 556 -9.24 -0.87 -2.30
C ARG A 556 -9.72 -2.19 -2.92
N GLY A 557 -9.62 -2.34 -4.24
CA GLY A 557 -10.20 -3.47 -4.96
C GLY A 557 -11.74 -3.48 -4.90
N GLU A 558 -12.36 -2.32 -4.75
CA GLU A 558 -13.80 -2.14 -4.63
C GLU A 558 -14.40 -1.69 -5.95
N THR A 559 -15.71 -1.93 -6.16
CA THR A 559 -16.38 -1.52 -7.39
C THR A 559 -17.08 -0.17 -7.23
N TYR A 560 -16.67 0.82 -8.01
CA TYR A 560 -17.35 2.12 -8.05
C TYR A 560 -18.82 1.97 -8.48
N GLY A 561 -19.73 2.55 -7.71
CA GLY A 561 -21.18 2.46 -7.84
C GLY A 561 -21.82 1.28 -7.10
N ALA A 562 -21.04 0.45 -6.39
CA ALA A 562 -21.55 -0.71 -5.67
C ALA A 562 -21.57 -0.52 -4.15
N TRP A 563 -22.54 -1.15 -3.50
CA TRP A 563 -22.56 -1.36 -2.04
C TRP A 563 -21.89 -2.68 -1.71
N TYR A 564 -21.15 -2.74 -0.60
CA TYR A 564 -20.46 -3.94 -0.12
C TYR A 564 -20.67 -4.16 1.38
#